data_AF-A0A3A9AUR4-F1
#
_entry.id   AF-A0A3A9AUR4-F1
#
_cell.length_a   1.000
_cell.length_b   1.000
_cell.length_c   1.000
_cell.angle_alpha   90.00
_cell.angle_beta   90.00
_cell.angle_gamma   90.00
#
_symmetry.space_group_name_H-M   'P 1'
#
loop_
_entity.id
_entity.type
_entity.pdbx_description
1 polymer ?
#
loop_
_entity_poly.entity_id
_entity_poly.type
_entity_poly.pdbx_seq_one_letter_code
_entity_poly.pdbx_strand_id
1 'polypeptide(L)'
;MLRSQIEIHFTEIMRLSQQLKELAEKVKIFSEADLMQSVCGIKVGWNSECADILAGKEGKIIEDINIEAQRLNAAAEEMEEQAKKMYQSEIVNSQLGAFRSY
;
A
#
# COMPACT_ATOMS: atom_id res chain seq x y z
N MET A 1 8.71 24.53 -20.29
CA MET A 1 7.36 23.96 -20.05
C MET A 1 7.42 22.51 -19.54
N LEU A 2 8.18 21.60 -20.18
CA LEU A 2 8.28 20.18 -19.78
C LEU A 2 8.70 19.93 -18.31
N ARG A 3 9.68 20.68 -17.78
CA ARG A 3 10.20 20.47 -16.40
C ARG A 3 9.13 20.60 -15.31
N SER A 4 8.24 21.59 -15.44
CA SER A 4 7.18 21.84 -14.45
C SER A 4 6.14 20.72 -14.43
N GLN A 5 5.83 20.12 -15.58
CA GLN A 5 4.90 18.98 -15.65
C GLN A 5 5.51 17.71 -15.03
N ILE A 6 6.81 17.46 -15.26
CA ILE A 6 7.52 16.32 -14.65
C ILE A 6 7.54 16.44 -13.12
N GLU A 7 7.77 17.63 -12.58
CA GLU A 7 7.72 17.87 -11.13
C GLU A 7 6.32 17.68 -10.54
N ILE A 8 5.27 18.13 -11.24
CA ILE A 8 3.88 17.92 -10.83
C ILE A 8 3.55 16.43 -10.78
N HIS A 9 3.84 15.68 -11.85
CA HIS A 9 3.57 14.25 -11.90
C HIS A 9 4.38 13.45 -10.88
N PHE A 10 5.66 13.81 -10.67
CA PHE A 10 6.47 13.19 -9.63
C PHE A 10 5.86 13.41 -8.24
N THR A 11 5.49 14.64 -7.92
CA THR A 11 4.88 15.00 -6.63
C THR A 11 3.55 14.26 -6.43
N GLU A 12 2.76 14.13 -7.48
CA GLU A 12 1.48 13.43 -7.44
C GLU A 12 1.66 11.92 -7.21
N ILE A 13 2.60 11.27 -7.90
CA ILE A 13 2.88 9.84 -7.71
C ILE A 13 3.42 9.59 -6.29
N MET A 14 4.31 10.46 -5.78
CA MET A 14 4.81 10.37 -4.41
C MET A 14 3.68 10.54 -3.37
N ARG A 15 2.73 11.44 -3.62
CA ARG A 15 1.56 11.62 -2.76
C ARG A 15 0.66 10.38 -2.77
N LEU A 16 0.40 9.83 -3.95
CA LEU A 16 -0.44 8.64 -4.11
C LEU A 16 0.20 7.40 -3.47
N SER A 17 1.50 7.19 -3.65
CA SER A 17 2.20 6.07 -3.00
C SER A 17 2.12 6.19 -1.48
N GLN A 18 2.33 7.39 -0.92
CA GLN A 18 2.19 7.61 0.52
C GLN A 18 0.78 7.30 1.03
N GLN A 19 -0.26 7.76 0.31
CA GLN A 19 -1.65 7.44 0.66
C GLN A 19 -1.95 5.94 0.61
N LEU A 20 -1.35 5.23 -0.35
CA LEU A 20 -1.51 3.78 -0.47
C LEU A 20 -0.85 3.04 0.70
N LYS A 21 0.32 3.50 1.18
CA LYS A 21 0.98 2.95 2.38
C LYS A 21 0.14 3.17 3.64
N GLU A 22 -0.38 4.38 3.82
CA GLU A 22 -1.27 4.69 4.95
C GLU A 22 -2.55 3.85 4.92
N LEU A 23 -3.10 3.61 3.72
CA LEU A 23 -4.26 2.73 3.56
C LEU A 23 -3.93 1.28 3.92
N ALA A 24 -2.82 0.76 3.41
CA ALA A 24 -2.35 -0.60 3.72
C ALA A 24 -2.17 -0.79 5.24
N GLU A 25 -1.57 0.19 5.93
CA GLU A 25 -1.39 0.15 7.37
C GLU A 25 -2.73 0.19 8.13
N LYS A 26 -3.68 1.03 7.71
CA LYS A 26 -5.03 1.06 8.30
C LYS A 26 -5.76 -0.27 8.12
N VAL A 27 -5.67 -0.88 6.94
CA VAL A 27 -6.27 -2.19 6.66
C VAL A 27 -5.68 -3.26 7.56
N LYS A 28 -4.36 -3.27 7.73
CA LYS A 28 -3.65 -4.20 8.62
C LYS A 28 -4.07 -4.02 10.09
N ILE A 29 -4.13 -2.79 10.58
CA ILE A 29 -4.56 -2.53 11.96
C ILE A 29 -6.01 -2.98 12.17
N PHE A 30 -6.89 -2.71 11.21
CA PHE A 30 -8.29 -3.12 11.27
C PHE A 30 -8.45 -4.65 11.32
N SER A 31 -7.68 -5.40 10.50
CA SER A 31 -7.72 -6.85 10.51
C SER A 31 -7.14 -7.46 11.79
N GLU A 32 -5.99 -6.96 12.25
CA GLU A 32 -5.29 -7.51 13.43
C GLU A 32 -5.97 -7.14 14.76
N ALA A 33 -6.55 -5.95 14.87
CA ALA A 33 -7.17 -5.48 16.11
C ALA A 33 -8.68 -5.75 16.12
N ASP A 34 -9.44 -5.11 15.23
CA ASP A 34 -10.89 -5.05 15.34
C ASP A 34 -11.56 -6.37 14.94
N LEU A 35 -11.13 -6.96 13.82
CA LEU A 35 -11.68 -8.25 13.36
C LEU A 35 -11.26 -9.38 14.30
N MET A 36 -9.99 -9.46 14.69
CA MET A 36 -9.52 -10.50 15.60
C MET A 36 -10.21 -10.42 16.97
N GLN A 37 -10.37 -9.20 17.51
CA GLN A 37 -11.10 -9.01 18.77
C GLN A 37 -12.55 -9.45 18.66
N SER A 38 -13.21 -9.17 17.54
CA SER A 38 -14.59 -9.61 17.28
C SER A 38 -14.70 -11.14 17.22
N VAL A 39 -13.78 -11.80 16.53
CA VAL A 39 -13.72 -13.27 16.45
C VAL A 39 -13.48 -13.89 17.82
N CYS A 40 -12.55 -13.35 18.60
CA CYS A 40 -12.31 -13.79 19.98
C CYS A 40 -13.55 -13.59 20.87
N GLY A 41 -14.25 -12.46 20.72
CA GLY A 41 -15.49 -12.18 21.46
C GLY A 41 -16.60 -13.18 21.16
N ILE A 42 -16.80 -13.53 19.88
CA ILE A 42 -17.76 -14.56 19.45
C ILE A 42 -17.41 -15.92 20.07
N LYS A 43 -16.13 -16.30 20.06
CA LYS A 43 -15.68 -17.57 20.63
C LYS A 43 -15.92 -17.65 22.15
N VAL A 44 -15.68 -16.56 22.87
CA VAL A 44 -15.91 -16.51 24.32
C VAL A 44 -17.41 -16.55 24.65
N GLY A 45 -18.24 -15.86 23.86
CA GLY A 45 -19.69 -15.81 24.06
C GLY A 45 -20.43 -17.07 23.63
N TRP A 46 -19.85 -17.85 22.70
CA TRP A 46 -20.44 -19.07 22.17
C TRP A 46 -19.41 -20.20 22.16
N ASN A 47 -19.41 -21.00 23.22
CA ASN A 47 -18.51 -22.15 23.36
C ASN A 47 -19.13 -23.41 22.74
N SER A 48 -19.01 -23.57 21.41
CA SER A 48 -19.45 -24.76 20.68
C SER A 48 -18.53 -25.08 19.51
N GLU A 49 -18.61 -26.31 19.00
CA GLU A 49 -17.87 -26.74 17.80
C GLU A 49 -18.17 -25.84 16.58
N CYS A 50 -19.41 -25.34 16.45
CA CYS A 50 -19.77 -24.39 15.39
C CYS A 50 -19.02 -23.06 15.51
N ALA A 51 -18.75 -22.61 16.73
CA ALA A 51 -17.99 -21.38 16.96
C ALA A 51 -16.50 -21.56 16.66
N ASP A 52 -15.93 -22.74 16.93
CA ASP A 52 -14.56 -23.06 16.53
C ASP A 52 -14.41 -23.11 15.01
N ILE A 53 -15.38 -23.70 14.29
CA ILE A 53 -15.40 -23.71 12.82
C ILE A 53 -15.49 -22.29 12.26
N LEU A 54 -16.35 -21.45 12.83
CA LEU A 54 -16.49 -20.05 12.42
C LEU A 54 -15.20 -19.28 12.67
N ALA A 55 -14.62 -19.35 13.88
CA ALA A 55 -13.38 -18.68 14.21
C ALA A 55 -12.22 -19.10 13.30
N GLY A 56 -12.15 -20.37 12.92
CA GLY A 56 -11.17 -20.85 11.94
C GLY A 56 -11.36 -20.30 10.53
N LYS A 57 -12.60 -20.06 10.09
CA LYS A 57 -12.89 -19.42 8.80
C LYS A 57 -12.57 -17.93 8.82
N GLU A 58 -13.03 -17.23 9.85
CA GLU A 58 -12.78 -15.80 10.01
C GLU A 58 -11.28 -15.51 10.18
N GLY A 59 -10.55 -16.37 10.90
CA GLY A 59 -9.09 -16.26 11.00
C GLY A 59 -8.36 -16.35 9.66
N LYS A 60 -8.85 -17.21 8.73
CA LYS A 60 -8.31 -17.25 7.36
C LYS A 60 -8.61 -15.98 6.57
N ILE A 61 -9.82 -15.44 6.72
CA ILE A 61 -10.20 -14.17 6.07
C ILE A 61 -9.31 -13.02 6.58
N ILE A 62 -9.03 -12.97 7.88
CA ILE A 62 -8.11 -11.99 8.48
C ILE A 62 -6.70 -12.13 7.89
N GLU A 63 -6.20 -13.36 7.75
CA GLU A 63 -4.90 -13.62 7.12
C GLU A 63 -4.87 -13.17 5.66
N ASP A 64 -5.90 -13.48 4.88
CA ASP A 64 -6.01 -13.04 3.48
C ASP A 64 -6.02 -11.51 3.37
N ILE A 65 -6.73 -10.81 4.27
CA ILE A 65 -6.75 -9.34 4.34
C ILE A 65 -5.34 -8.80 4.65
N ASN A 66 -4.60 -9.44 5.56
CA ASN A 66 -3.22 -9.06 5.87
C ASN A 66 -2.30 -9.23 4.67
N ILE A 67 -2.45 -10.31 3.91
CA ILE A 67 -1.68 -10.54 2.68
C ILE A 67 -1.98 -9.45 1.64
N GLU A 68 -3.25 -9.08 1.47
CA GLU A 68 -3.62 -8.00 0.55
C GLU A 68 -3.11 -6.63 1.01
N ALA A 69 -3.10 -6.34 2.31
CA ALA A 69 -2.47 -5.14 2.86
C ALA A 69 -0.96 -5.09 2.57
N GLN A 70 -0.25 -6.22 2.70
CA GLN A 70 1.17 -6.31 2.34
C GLN A 70 1.40 -6.10 0.84
N ARG A 71 0.53 -6.67 -0.02
CA ARG A 71 0.58 -6.45 -1.48
C ARG A 71 0.38 -4.99 -1.85
N LEU A 72 -0.57 -4.31 -1.19
CA LEU A 72 -0.77 -2.87 -1.36
C LEU A 72 0.48 -2.09 -0.97
N ASN A 73 1.10 -2.39 0.17
CA ASN A 73 2.33 -1.70 0.57
C ASN A 73 3.48 -1.92 -0.43
N ALA A 74 3.65 -3.15 -0.92
CA ALA A 74 4.67 -3.46 -1.92
C ALA A 74 4.44 -2.68 -3.24
N ALA A 75 3.19 -2.58 -3.69
CA ALA A 75 2.85 -1.78 -4.87
C ALA A 75 3.13 -0.29 -4.65
N ALA A 76 2.88 0.24 -3.44
CA ALA A 76 3.22 1.63 -3.11
C ALA A 76 4.73 1.89 -3.19
N GLU A 77 5.53 0.97 -2.67
CA GLU A 77 6.99 1.04 -2.71
C GLU A 77 7.52 0.99 -4.14
N GLU A 78 6.99 0.10 -4.98
CA GLU A 78 7.34 0.02 -6.39
C GLU A 78 6.99 1.33 -7.12
N MET A 79 5.79 1.87 -6.91
CA MET A 79 5.39 3.16 -7.48
C MET A 79 6.35 4.29 -7.10
N GLU A 80 6.77 4.35 -5.85
CA GLU A 80 7.73 5.33 -5.35
C GLU A 80 9.11 5.18 -6.02
N GLU A 81 9.60 3.94 -6.14
CA GLU A 81 10.89 3.65 -6.76
C GLU A 81 10.89 4.01 -8.25
N GLN A 82 9.83 3.63 -8.98
CA GLN A 82 9.68 3.95 -10.39
C GLN A 82 9.58 5.46 -10.62
N ALA A 83 8.84 6.18 -9.78
CA ALA A 83 8.74 7.64 -9.86
C ALA A 83 10.11 8.31 -9.68
N LYS A 84 10.93 7.85 -8.73
CA LYS A 84 12.29 8.36 -8.51
C LYS A 84 13.20 8.09 -9.71
N LYS A 85 13.17 6.87 -10.26
CA LYS A 85 13.94 6.50 -11.45
C LYS A 85 13.57 7.36 -12.66
N MET A 86 12.27 7.54 -12.90
CA MET A 86 11.76 8.38 -13.98
C MET A 86 12.21 9.84 -13.81
N TYR A 87 12.05 10.41 -12.62
CA TYR A 87 12.45 11.79 -12.34
C TYR A 87 13.96 12.01 -12.58
N GLN A 88 14.81 11.11 -12.09
CA GLN A 88 16.26 11.20 -12.33
C GLN A 88 16.61 11.12 -13.82
N SER A 89 15.98 10.20 -14.56
CA SER A 89 16.19 10.04 -16.00
C SER A 89 15.81 11.31 -16.77
N GLU A 90 14.67 11.90 -16.45
CA GLU A 90 14.16 13.12 -17.10
C GLU A 90 15.04 14.35 -16.82
N ILE A 91 15.58 14.47 -15.60
CA ILE A 91 16.52 15.55 -15.26
C ILE A 91 17.83 15.43 -16.05
N VAL A 92 18.39 14.21 -16.13
CA VAL A 92 19.63 13.95 -16.89
C VAL A 92 19.40 14.21 -18.39
N ASN A 93 18.27 13.74 -18.94
CA ASN A 93 17.94 13.93 -20.35
C ASN A 93 17.75 15.43 -20.68
N SER A 94 17.10 16.18 -19.78
CA SER A 94 16.98 17.64 -19.90
C SER A 94 18.34 18.35 -19.91
N GLN A 95 19.30 17.91 -19.08
CA GLN A 95 20.66 18.47 -19.04
C GLN A 95 21.46 18.16 -20.31
N LEU A 96 21.39 16.91 -20.79
CA LEU A 96 22.06 16.49 -22.03
C LEU A 96 21.48 17.21 -23.26
N GLY A 97 20.16 17.39 -23.32
CA GLY A 97 19.49 18.15 -24.38
C GLY A 97 19.95 19.60 -24.42
N ALA A 98 20.07 20.25 -23.25
CA ALA A 98 20.62 21.60 -23.16
C ALA A 98 22.07 21.67 -23.68
N PHE A 99 22.91 20.67 -23.34
CA PHE A 99 24.31 20.63 -23.80
C PHE A 99 24.46 20.38 -25.31
N ARG A 100 23.50 19.68 -25.95
CA ARG A 100 23.47 19.44 -27.41
C ARG A 100 22.92 20.62 -28.22
N SER A 101 22.31 21.59 -27.55
CA SER A 101 21.68 22.76 -28.18
C SER A 101 22.63 23.97 -28.27
N TYR A 102 23.82 23.88 -27.66
CA TYR A 102 24.93 24.83 -27.74
C TYR A 102 26.03 24.27 -28.64
#